data_AF-C6WZ67-F1
#
_entry.id   AF-C6WZ67-F1
#
_cell.length_a   1.000
_cell.length_b   1.000
_cell.length_c   1.000
_cell.angle_alpha   90.00
_cell.angle_beta   90.00
_cell.angle_gamma   90.00
#
_symmetry.space_group_name_H-M   'P 1'
#
loop_
_entity.id
_entity.type
_entity.pdbx_description
1 polymer ?
#
loop_
_entity_poly.entity_id
_entity_poly.type
_entity_poly.pdbx_seq_one_letter_code
_entity_poly.pdbx_strand_id
1 'polypeptide(L)'
;MQKQVSALQTPSELFDPELPTAKELMAAICCVATQYALKPTQELAILAGDLAKKLTAPEYAETKLIEDIAERLVKQWERIVSEYGSDDSWMLETHGTLQ
;
A
#
# COMPACT_ATOMS: atom_id res chain seq x y z
N MET A 1 -7.68 13.65 45.51
CA MET A 1 -6.72 13.10 44.53
C MET A 1 -7.52 12.39 43.45
N GLN A 2 -7.84 13.08 42.35
CA GLN A 2 -8.63 12.53 41.24
C GLN A 2 -7.69 12.06 40.12
N LYS A 3 -7.99 10.84 39.66
CA LYS A 3 -7.34 10.06 38.61
C LYS A 3 -7.10 10.87 37.33
N GLN A 4 -5.86 10.89 36.83
CA GLN A 4 -5.62 11.06 35.40
C GLN A 4 -5.48 9.66 34.79
N VAL A 5 -6.56 9.20 34.17
CA VAL A 5 -6.54 8.06 33.28
C VAL A 5 -5.95 8.60 31.97
N SER A 6 -4.67 8.36 31.74
CA SER A 6 -4.06 8.61 30.44
C SER A 6 -4.84 7.80 29.41
N ALA A 7 -5.50 8.49 28.48
CA ALA A 7 -6.19 7.84 27.38
C ALA A 7 -5.16 7.03 26.59
N LEU A 8 -5.17 5.71 26.75
CA LEU A 8 -4.47 4.79 25.85
C LEU A 8 -5.17 4.92 24.50
N GLN A 9 -4.65 5.80 23.63
CA GLN A 9 -5.01 5.77 22.23
C GLN A 9 -4.59 4.41 21.70
N THR A 10 -5.57 3.56 21.38
CA THR A 10 -5.32 2.32 20.67
C THR A 10 -4.65 2.67 19.33
N PRO A 11 -3.50 2.05 19.00
CA PRO A 11 -2.87 2.25 17.70
C PRO A 11 -3.84 1.92 16.56
N SER A 12 -3.71 2.63 15.45
CA SER A 12 -4.41 2.34 14.20
C SER A 12 -4.18 0.90 13.78
N GLU A 13 -5.18 0.26 13.17
CA GLU A 13 -5.03 -1.07 12.56
C GLU A 13 -3.99 -1.09 11.43
N LEU A 14 -3.68 0.08 10.86
CA LEU A 14 -2.68 0.28 9.81
C LEU A 14 -1.28 0.54 10.35
N PHE A 15 -1.13 0.74 11.66
CA PHE A 15 0.18 0.92 12.28
C PHE A 15 0.94 -0.41 12.32
N ASP A 16 2.19 -0.38 11.86
CA ASP A 16 3.08 -1.52 11.85
C ASP A 16 4.20 -1.35 12.90
N PRO A 17 4.19 -2.15 13.99
CA PRO A 17 5.20 -2.04 15.04
C PRO A 17 6.59 -2.51 14.58
N GLU A 18 6.69 -3.29 13.50
CA GLU A 18 7.99 -3.70 12.92
C GLU A 18 8.58 -2.63 12.00
N LEU A 19 7.75 -1.69 11.54
CA LEU A 19 8.13 -0.51 10.76
C LEU A 19 7.60 0.76 11.45
N PRO A 20 8.15 1.12 12.62
CA PRO A 20 7.53 2.08 13.53
C PRO A 20 7.59 3.54 13.04
N THR A 21 8.39 3.86 12.02
CA THR A 21 8.50 5.23 11.47
C THR A 21 8.10 5.31 10.00
N ALA A 22 7.66 6.51 9.58
CA ALA A 22 7.32 6.77 8.19
C ALA A 22 8.52 6.54 7.25
N LYS A 23 9.75 6.80 7.74
CA LYS A 23 11.00 6.57 6.99
C LYS A 23 11.27 5.10 6.73
N GLU A 24 11.11 4.25 7.74
CA GLU A 24 11.31 2.80 7.59
C GLU A 24 10.27 2.21 6.63
N LEU A 25 9.03 2.67 6.73
CA LEU A 25 7.96 2.23 5.85
C LEU A 25 8.18 2.70 4.39
N MET A 26 8.61 3.95 4.18
CA MET A 26 9.02 4.43 2.85
C MET A 26 10.21 3.65 2.29
N ALA A 27 11.21 3.30 3.13
CA ALA A 27 12.34 2.49 2.70
C ALA A 27 11.88 1.09 2.25
N ALA A 28 10.95 0.46 2.99
CA ALA A 28 10.34 -0.81 2.60
C ALA A 28 9.60 -0.68 1.25
N ILE A 29 8.78 0.36 1.08
CA ILE A 29 8.09 0.64 -0.20
C ILE A 29 9.11 0.79 -1.34
N CYS A 30 10.19 1.55 -1.15
CA CYS A 30 11.24 1.71 -2.17
C CYS A 30 11.92 0.38 -2.53
N CYS A 31 12.20 -0.48 -1.55
CA CYS A 31 12.76 -1.81 -1.79
C CYS A 31 11.83 -2.68 -2.64
N VAL A 32 10.54 -2.76 -2.28
CA VAL A 32 9.56 -3.54 -3.05
C VAL A 32 9.34 -2.94 -4.44
N ALA A 33 9.23 -1.62 -4.55
CA ALA A 33 9.09 -0.92 -5.83
C ALA A 33 10.27 -1.17 -6.77
N THR A 34 11.50 -1.19 -6.23
CA THR A 34 12.71 -1.50 -7.00
C THR A 34 12.69 -2.95 -7.50
N GLN A 35 12.28 -3.89 -6.65
CA GLN A 35 12.12 -5.30 -7.06
C GLN A 35 11.04 -5.45 -8.14
N TYR A 36 9.91 -4.76 -7.97
CA TYR A 36 8.84 -4.73 -8.97
C TYR A 36 9.33 -4.19 -10.31
N ALA A 37 10.11 -3.11 -10.32
CA ALA A 37 10.67 -2.54 -11.55
C ALA A 37 11.62 -3.51 -12.28
N LEU A 38 12.32 -4.39 -11.56
CA LEU A 38 13.20 -5.41 -12.13
C LEU A 38 12.43 -6.63 -12.65
N LYS A 39 11.42 -7.08 -11.90
CA LYS A 39 10.59 -8.24 -12.24
C LYS A 39 9.16 -7.98 -11.75
N PRO A 40 8.29 -7.40 -12.60
CA PRO A 40 6.92 -7.11 -12.21
C PRO A 40 6.15 -8.39 -11.91
N THR A 41 5.52 -8.45 -10.74
CA THR A 41 4.55 -9.49 -10.39
C THR A 41 3.36 -8.88 -9.66
N GLN A 42 2.22 -9.57 -9.69
CA GLN A 42 1.02 -9.12 -8.99
C GLN A 42 1.24 -9.08 -7.47
N GLU A 43 1.96 -10.06 -6.91
CA GLU A 43 2.24 -10.15 -5.48
C GLU A 43 3.09 -8.97 -5.00
N LEU A 44 4.07 -8.54 -5.79
CA LEU A 44 4.89 -7.36 -5.48
C LEU A 44 4.07 -6.07 -5.54
N ALA A 45 3.14 -5.96 -6.50
CA ALA A 45 2.24 -4.81 -6.59
C ALA A 45 1.28 -4.74 -5.40
N ILE A 46 0.72 -5.89 -4.98
CA ILE A 46 -0.14 -5.99 -3.80
C ILE A 46 0.65 -5.60 -2.55
N LEU A 47 1.84 -6.16 -2.35
CA LEU A 47 2.69 -5.86 -1.20
C LEU A 47 3.04 -4.37 -1.12
N ALA A 48 3.41 -3.74 -2.23
CA ALA A 48 3.69 -2.32 -2.27
C ALA A 48 2.43 -1.47 -1.97
N GLY A 49 1.26 -1.90 -2.44
CA GLY A 49 -0.02 -1.27 -2.12
C GLY A 49 -0.40 -1.38 -0.64
N ASP A 50 -0.18 -2.54 -0.02
CA ASP A 50 -0.46 -2.75 1.40
C ASP A 50 0.48 -1.92 2.29
N LEU A 51 1.76 -1.83 1.92
CA LEU A 51 2.70 -0.92 2.60
C LEU A 51 2.30 0.55 2.40
N ALA A 52 1.84 0.95 1.22
CA ALA A 52 1.34 2.31 0.99
C ALA A 52 0.10 2.62 1.84
N LYS A 53 -0.82 1.67 2.03
CA LYS A 53 -1.98 1.81 2.93
C LYS A 53 -1.55 1.93 4.37
N LYS A 54 -0.54 1.17 4.82
CA LYS A 54 0.03 1.34 6.16
C LYS A 54 0.56 2.77 6.37
N LEU A 55 1.17 3.38 5.35
CA LEU A 55 1.69 4.76 5.43
C LEU A 55 0.61 5.82 5.68
N THR A 56 -0.67 5.51 5.43
CA THR A 56 -1.77 6.44 5.73
C THR A 56 -2.21 6.41 7.20
N ALA A 57 -1.59 5.57 8.05
CA ALA A 57 -1.88 5.55 9.47
C ALA A 57 -1.49 6.90 10.11
N PRO A 58 -2.29 7.44 11.05
CA PRO A 58 -2.03 8.74 11.69
C PRO A 58 -0.68 8.79 12.42
N GLU A 59 -0.15 7.65 12.84
CA GLU A 59 1.17 7.50 13.46
C GLU A 59 2.32 7.90 12.52
N TYR A 60 2.12 7.81 11.20
CA TYR A 60 3.10 8.15 10.19
C TYR A 60 2.88 9.54 9.57
N ALA A 61 1.80 10.23 9.94
CA ALA A 61 1.43 11.55 9.41
C ALA A 61 2.29 12.69 10.01
N GLU A 62 3.61 12.55 9.99
CA GLU A 62 4.55 13.51 10.59
C GLU A 62 4.46 14.90 9.92
N THR A 63 4.12 14.92 8.62
CA THR A 63 3.93 16.16 7.85
C THR A 63 2.84 16.00 6.81
N LYS A 64 2.23 17.11 6.38
CA LYS A 64 1.24 17.11 5.30
C LYS A 64 1.77 16.50 3.99
N LEU A 65 3.06 16.69 3.73
CA LEU A 65 3.73 16.10 2.57
C LEU A 65 3.71 14.57 2.62
N ILE A 66 3.91 13.97 3.79
CA ILE A 66 3.91 12.50 3.95
C ILE A 66 2.51 11.94 3.73
N GLU A 67 1.48 12.58 4.27
CA GLU A 67 0.08 12.22 4.01
C GLU A 67 -0.22 12.22 2.51
N ASP A 68 0.13 13.32 1.83
CA ASP A 68 -0.14 13.48 0.39
C ASP A 68 0.63 12.46 -0.46
N ILE A 69 1.85 12.10 -0.04
CA ILE A 69 2.63 11.03 -0.68
C ILE A 69 1.97 9.67 -0.46
N ALA A 70 1.54 9.36 0.76
CA ALA A 70 0.89 8.10 1.10
C ALA A 70 -0.38 7.89 0.26
N GLU A 71 -1.26 8.88 0.20
CA GLU A 71 -2.48 8.82 -0.62
C GLU A 71 -2.18 8.60 -2.12
N ARG A 72 -1.12 9.24 -2.65
CA ARG A 72 -0.71 9.07 -4.05
C ARG A 72 -0.17 7.66 -4.31
N LEU A 73 0.66 7.13 -3.40
CA LEU A 73 1.20 5.79 -3.51
C LEU A 73 0.09 4.74 -3.49
N VAL A 74 -0.90 4.88 -2.60
CA VAL A 74 -2.08 3.97 -2.57
C VAL A 74 -2.76 3.95 -3.93
N LYS A 75 -3.13 5.12 -4.47
CA LYS A 75 -3.80 5.21 -5.78
C LYS A 75 -2.97 4.64 -6.93
N GLN A 76 -1.65 4.84 -6.89
CA GLN A 76 -0.73 4.32 -7.90
C GLN A 76 -0.69 2.78 -7.87
N TRP A 77 -0.52 2.18 -6.70
CA TRP A 77 -0.43 0.73 -6.58
C TRP A 77 -1.78 0.04 -6.78
N GLU A 78 -2.89 0.64 -6.35
CA GLU A 78 -4.24 0.13 -6.65
C GLU A 78 -4.51 0.06 -8.15
N ARG A 79 -4.09 1.09 -8.90
CA ARG A 79 -4.19 1.07 -10.36
C ARG A 79 -3.36 -0.07 -10.96
N ILE A 80 -2.10 -0.21 -10.55
CA ILE A 80 -1.22 -1.29 -11.04
C ILE A 80 -1.84 -2.67 -10.74
N VAL A 81 -2.35 -2.89 -9.52
CA VAL A 81 -3.00 -4.15 -9.14
C VAL A 81 -4.26 -4.41 -9.97
N SER A 82 -5.04 -3.38 -10.27
CA SER A 82 -6.24 -3.52 -11.10
C SER A 82 -5.93 -3.95 -12.54
N GLU A 83 -4.78 -3.51 -13.08
CA GLU A 83 -4.35 -3.87 -14.44
C GLU A 83 -4.07 -5.38 -14.56
N TYR A 84 -3.51 -6.02 -13.51
CA TYR A 84 -3.35 -7.48 -13.46
C TYR A 84 -4.69 -8.24 -13.51
N GLY A 85 -5.75 -7.69 -12.93
CA GLY A 85 -7.09 -8.31 -12.98
C GLY A 85 -7.79 -8.13 -14.33
N SER A 86 -7.36 -7.15 -15.15
CA SER A 86 -7.94 -6.89 -16.46
C SER A 86 -7.29 -7.66 -17.61
N ASP A 87 -6.02 -8.06 -17.47
CA ASP A 87 -5.29 -8.77 -18.54
C ASP A 87 -5.81 -10.20 -18.81
N ASP A 88 -6.49 -10.83 -17.85
CA ASP A 88 -7.16 -12.12 -18.08
C ASP A 88 -8.47 -12.00 -18.89
N SER A 89 -9.03 -10.79 -19.02
CA SER A 89 -10.33 -10.59 -19.67
C SER A 89 -10.25 -10.71 -21.20
N TRP A 90 -9.12 -10.37 -21.83
CA TRP A 90 -9.01 -10.38 -23.30
C TRP A 90 -8.74 -11.79 -23.88
N MET A 91 -8.25 -12.73 -23.07
CA MET A 91 -7.97 -14.12 -23.50
C MET A 91 -9.23 -15.00 -23.55
N LEU A 92 -10.35 -14.59 -22.96
CA LEU A 92 -11.60 -15.35 -22.97
C LEU A 92 -12.54 -14.99 -24.14
N GLU A 93 -12.33 -13.85 -24.81
CA GLU A 93 -13.21 -13.40 -25.89
C GLU A 93 -12.85 -13.98 -27.28
N THR A 94 -11.70 -14.65 -27.43
CA THR A 94 -11.22 -15.13 -28.74
C THR A 94 -11.65 -16.54 -29.14
N HIS A 95 -12.48 -17.24 -28.36
CA HIS A 95 -12.91 -18.62 -28.68
C HIS A 95 -14.37 -18.78 -29.12
N GLY A 96 -15.07 -17.69 -29.45
CA GLY A 96 -16.49 -17.70 -29.84
C GLY A 96 -16.78 -17.50 -31.34
N THR A 97 -15.81 -17.62 -32.25
CA THR A 97 -16.06 -17.33 -33.67
C THR A 97 -15.35 -18.29 -34.64
N LEU A 98 -15.64 -19.59 -34.55
CA LEU A 98 -15.57 -20.47 -35.73
C LEU A 98 -16.70 -21.50 -35.70
N GLN A 99 -17.70 -21.21 -36.55
CA GLN A 99 -18.64 -22.08 -37.27
C GLN A 99 -19.64 -22.93 -36.47
#